data_AF-A0A135UBW4-F1
#
_entry.id   AF-A0A135UBW4-F1
#
_cell.length_a   1.000
_cell.length_b   1.000
_cell.length_c   1.000
_cell.angle_alpha   90.00
_cell.angle_beta   90.00
_cell.angle_gamma   90.00
#
_symmetry.space_group_name_H-M   'P 1'
#
loop_
_entity.id
_entity.type
_entity.pdbx_description
1 polymer ?
#
loop_
_entity_poly.entity_id
_entity_poly.type
_entity_poly.pdbx_seq_one_letter_code
_entity_poly.pdbx_strand_id
1 'polypeptide(L)'
;MQTQDAYDHFMELCRDSNQYPQVQLRKQQPHEALYGEQQYERLKERECSLFDRAESVMTFWETGKRNHFPDKEQVIWDMETLWLHLNRGDQDPHVRHASPLSCSMDMFKLICSYHQVNPSFLEPVHAFGEQSEPLDLCLAQFKGNDTRSCPIESVRELPRLGRSGRDISMSYLLRSVESSESRNGVWAWQIRQVANYHSFDVVTGRAFWFTIKADDTFEDRIKKTSPLLRIPAKAKTQDGDISLYLQASLATHLVYLSWCDENWRQFINETETAIRKIMTPASTAIVDDLIDRESSFLSAYPKSLRDSRNPTMYSQSLSRSGTLATTTETEKKKTSMLTRMANGTSSTLSSWLRQEKCKQADPELGDQCPPQPDTWEILNQFRFKDMQTLHKHSEIIQRASLALELDIGVLDDICDFYNQIAATEFLGKAACEGAIGGFIKEVRSIMRRLETRLQQMRCLDVTLNQNIQLYERLLQQRTNHIGNWFAEIAHENTKQMQVITDKTLKETTSMHVITIATLVFLPATFVATFFQSGVLLWKEDGPEDMTEAFVWKRDSLMLFLSFCGPLTAATIGGWLFMCTS
;
A
#
# COMPACT_ATOMS: atom_id res chain seq x y z
N MET A 1 17.31 61.75 -10.25
CA MET A 1 17.59 60.39 -9.72
C MET A 1 18.33 59.66 -10.81
N GLN A 2 19.63 59.43 -10.62
CA GLN A 2 20.46 58.68 -11.57
C GLN A 2 19.87 57.27 -11.70
N THR A 3 19.57 56.87 -12.93
CA THR A 3 19.16 55.51 -13.29
C THR A 3 20.29 54.57 -12.86
N GLN A 4 20.08 53.86 -11.75
CA GLN A 4 20.97 52.78 -11.31
C GLN A 4 21.12 51.78 -12.46
N ASP A 5 22.36 51.40 -12.79
CA ASP A 5 22.65 50.44 -13.86
C ASP A 5 21.83 49.16 -13.58
N ALA A 6 21.16 48.60 -14.60
CA ALA A 6 20.33 47.40 -14.43
C ALA A 6 21.16 46.22 -13.89
N TYR A 7 22.46 46.22 -14.21
CA TYR A 7 23.43 45.29 -13.65
C TYR A 7 23.66 45.50 -12.15
N ASP A 8 23.82 46.74 -11.69
CA ASP A 8 24.06 47.04 -10.28
C ASP A 8 22.84 46.64 -9.44
N HIS A 9 21.63 46.92 -9.92
CA HIS A 9 20.40 46.46 -9.28
C HIS A 9 20.30 44.92 -9.25
N PHE A 10 20.62 44.23 -10.35
CA PHE A 10 20.67 42.77 -10.37
C PHE A 10 21.68 42.21 -9.35
N MET A 11 22.85 42.83 -9.21
CA MET A 11 23.86 42.41 -8.24
C MET A 11 23.42 42.64 -6.80
N GLU A 12 22.69 43.73 -6.51
CA GLU A 12 22.04 43.94 -5.22
C GLU A 12 21.02 42.84 -4.90
N LEU A 13 20.16 42.49 -5.85
CA LEU A 13 19.20 41.39 -5.70
C LEU A 13 19.87 40.04 -5.41
N CYS A 14 21.01 39.78 -6.03
CA CYS A 14 21.77 38.56 -5.77
C CYS A 14 22.43 38.58 -4.39
N ARG A 15 22.88 39.74 -3.91
CA ARG A 15 23.39 39.89 -2.53
C ARG A 15 22.28 39.71 -1.49
N ASP A 16 21.07 40.16 -1.82
CA ASP A 16 19.87 40.00 -1.00
C ASP A 16 19.11 38.70 -1.34
N SER A 17 19.81 37.65 -1.81
CA SER A 17 19.20 36.37 -2.22
C SER A 17 18.34 35.73 -1.13
N ASN A 18 18.57 36.05 0.14
CA ASN A 18 17.79 35.58 1.27
C ASN A 18 16.29 35.96 1.17
N GLN A 19 15.94 36.96 0.37
CA GLN A 19 14.58 37.41 0.09
C GLN A 19 13.93 36.67 -1.10
N TYR A 20 14.63 35.77 -1.79
CA TYR A 20 14.01 34.96 -2.84
C TYR A 20 12.89 34.08 -2.27
N PRO A 21 11.71 33.98 -2.92
CA PRO A 21 11.32 34.54 -4.23
C PRO A 21 10.60 35.92 -4.20
N GLN A 22 10.55 36.60 -3.07
CA GLN A 22 9.79 37.85 -2.87
C GLN A 22 10.30 39.01 -3.73
N VAL A 23 11.61 39.02 -4.03
CA VAL A 23 12.23 40.06 -4.85
C VAL A 23 12.86 39.41 -6.08
N GLN A 24 12.45 39.89 -7.26
CA GLN A 24 12.98 39.47 -8.56
C GLN A 24 13.25 40.71 -9.42
N LEU A 25 14.17 40.57 -10.37
CA LEU A 25 14.51 41.64 -11.32
C LEU A 25 13.31 41.98 -12.21
N ARG A 26 12.49 40.97 -12.53
CA ARG A 26 11.23 41.14 -13.25
C ARG A 26 10.17 41.65 -12.28
N LYS A 27 9.45 42.70 -12.70
CA LYS A 27 8.25 43.17 -11.97
C LYS A 27 7.19 42.07 -12.01
N GLN A 28 6.86 41.56 -10.82
CA GLN A 28 5.80 40.58 -10.64
C GLN A 28 4.42 41.25 -10.67
N GLN A 29 3.44 40.56 -11.23
CA GLN A 29 2.03 40.93 -11.07
C GLN A 29 1.61 40.76 -9.60
N PRO A 30 0.59 41.48 -9.09
CA PRO A 30 0.18 41.37 -7.69
C PRO A 30 -0.12 39.94 -7.22
N HIS A 31 -0.71 39.12 -8.08
CA HIS A 31 -1.00 37.71 -7.77
C HIS A 31 0.27 36.84 -7.73
N GLU A 32 1.26 37.14 -8.57
CA GLU A 32 2.56 36.45 -8.57
C GLU A 32 3.37 36.82 -7.32
N ALA A 33 3.29 38.08 -6.89
CA ALA A 33 3.94 38.55 -5.66
C ALA A 33 3.34 37.86 -4.41
N LEU A 34 2.01 37.78 -4.31
CA LEU A 34 1.34 37.06 -3.23
C LEU A 34 1.71 35.56 -3.24
N TYR A 35 1.75 34.94 -4.42
CA TYR A 35 2.18 33.56 -4.55
C TYR A 35 3.65 33.39 -4.12
N GLY A 36 4.54 34.30 -4.53
CA GLY A 36 5.93 34.32 -4.09
C GLY A 36 6.08 34.41 -2.57
N GLU A 37 5.27 35.25 -1.91
CA GLU A 37 5.25 35.36 -0.45
C GLU A 37 4.84 34.04 0.23
N GLN A 38 3.81 33.36 -0.29
CA GLN A 38 3.42 32.04 0.23
C GLN A 38 4.53 31.00 0.06
N GLN A 39 5.20 31.00 -1.10
CA GLN A 39 6.31 30.07 -1.36
C GLN A 39 7.53 30.37 -0.48
N TYR A 40 7.77 31.64 -0.17
CA TYR A 40 8.84 32.05 0.74
C TYR A 40 8.65 31.49 2.14
N GLU A 41 7.44 31.61 2.71
CA GLU A 41 7.14 31.07 4.04
C GLU A 41 7.20 29.55 4.05
N ARG A 42 6.63 28.87 3.04
CA ARG A 42 6.74 27.41 2.91
C ARG A 42 8.18 26.91 2.85
N LEU A 43 9.06 27.63 2.14
CA LEU A 43 10.47 27.28 2.03
C LEU A 43 11.19 27.34 3.39
N LYS A 44 10.83 28.32 4.24
CA LYS A 44 11.34 28.40 5.62
C LYS A 44 10.80 27.28 6.50
N GLU A 45 9.49 27.03 6.45
CA GLU A 45 8.85 25.96 7.23
C GLU A 45 9.49 24.59 6.95
N ARG A 46 9.89 24.36 5.69
CA ARG A 46 10.43 23.09 5.22
C ARG A 46 11.95 23.02 5.15
N GLU A 47 12.66 24.03 5.67
CA GLU A 47 14.11 24.14 5.55
C GLU A 47 14.83 22.84 5.98
N CYS A 48 14.56 22.35 7.19
CA CYS A 48 15.19 21.15 7.74
C CYS A 48 14.84 19.85 7.00
N SER A 49 13.73 19.84 6.24
CA SER A 49 13.30 18.66 5.48
C SER A 49 13.87 18.62 4.06
N LEU A 50 14.13 19.80 3.47
CA LEU A 50 14.54 19.94 2.08
C LEU A 50 16.05 20.11 1.92
N PHE A 51 16.71 20.71 2.91
CA PHE A 51 18.11 21.12 2.81
C PHE A 51 18.93 20.51 3.94
N ASP A 52 20.15 20.10 3.61
CA ASP A 52 21.14 19.68 4.59
C ASP A 52 22.19 20.78 4.74
N ARG A 53 22.35 21.31 5.96
CA ARG A 53 23.37 22.32 6.26
C ARG A 53 24.76 21.72 6.50
N ALA A 54 24.85 20.41 6.79
CA ALA A 54 26.11 19.74 7.12
C ALA A 54 26.87 19.26 5.87
N GLU A 55 26.15 18.88 4.81
CA GLU A 55 26.71 18.33 3.57
C GLU A 55 26.27 19.17 2.34
N SER A 56 26.47 20.48 2.38
CA SER A 56 26.06 21.36 1.29
C SER A 56 26.90 21.13 0.02
N VAL A 57 26.28 20.57 -1.01
CA VAL A 57 26.92 20.33 -2.31
C VAL A 57 26.05 20.90 -3.44
N MET A 58 26.69 21.49 -4.44
CA MET A 58 26.04 21.85 -5.70
C MET A 58 26.96 21.53 -6.86
N THR A 59 26.47 20.75 -7.82
CA THR A 59 27.24 20.38 -9.02
C THR A 59 26.85 21.28 -10.18
N PHE A 60 27.87 21.80 -10.87
CA PHE A 60 27.74 22.62 -12.05
C PHE A 60 28.45 21.95 -13.22
N TRP A 61 27.74 21.83 -14.32
CA TRP A 61 28.30 21.37 -15.57
C TRP A 61 27.99 22.34 -16.70
N GLU A 62 29.03 23.06 -17.13
CA GLU A 62 28.89 24.26 -17.94
C GLU A 62 29.81 24.22 -19.15
N THR A 63 29.33 24.79 -20.25
CA THR A 63 30.16 24.97 -21.44
C THR A 63 31.29 26.00 -21.19
N GLY A 64 32.51 25.66 -21.60
CA GLY A 64 33.66 26.58 -21.56
C GLY A 64 33.67 27.58 -22.73
N LYS A 65 34.77 28.34 -22.88
CA LYS A 65 34.92 29.40 -23.92
C LYS A 65 34.72 28.94 -25.37
N ARG A 66 34.89 27.64 -25.64
CA ARG A 66 34.68 27.02 -26.97
C ARG A 66 33.30 26.39 -27.14
N ASN A 67 32.37 26.59 -26.20
CA ASN A 67 31.06 25.92 -26.15
C ASN A 67 31.16 24.38 -26.08
N HIS A 68 32.21 23.88 -25.44
CA HIS A 68 32.39 22.45 -25.16
C HIS A 68 32.24 22.22 -23.67
N PHE A 69 31.61 21.10 -23.30
CA PHE A 69 31.55 20.66 -21.91
C PHE A 69 32.91 20.10 -21.47
N PRO A 70 33.34 20.40 -20.23
CA PRO A 70 34.53 19.77 -19.65
C PRO A 70 34.26 18.31 -19.27
N ASP A 71 35.32 17.50 -19.20
CA ASP A 71 35.24 16.08 -18.79
C ASP A 71 34.81 15.90 -17.32
N LYS A 72 35.08 16.91 -16.48
CA LYS A 72 34.74 16.92 -15.06
C LYS A 72 33.80 18.06 -14.76
N GLU A 73 32.82 17.81 -13.90
CA GLU A 73 31.98 18.87 -13.36
C GLU A 73 32.70 19.66 -12.27
N GLN A 74 32.12 20.80 -11.97
CA GLN A 74 32.56 21.64 -10.88
C GLN A 74 31.64 21.43 -9.69
N VAL A 75 32.21 20.97 -8.59
CA VAL A 75 31.50 20.77 -7.33
C VAL A 75 31.79 21.95 -6.41
N ILE A 76 30.73 22.55 -5.87
CA ILE A 76 30.76 23.74 -5.02
C ILE A 76 30.17 23.37 -3.67
N TRP A 77 30.87 23.74 -2.59
CA TRP A 77 30.57 23.27 -1.23
C TRP A 77 30.10 24.39 -0.30
N ASP A 78 30.28 25.65 -0.69
CA ASP A 78 30.02 26.80 0.18
C ASP A 78 29.50 28.02 -0.60
N MET A 79 28.94 28.97 0.14
CA MET A 79 28.35 30.19 -0.42
C MET A 79 29.36 31.13 -1.07
N GLU A 80 30.59 31.22 -0.55
CA GLU A 80 31.61 32.14 -1.07
C GLU A 80 32.12 31.62 -2.42
N THR A 81 32.42 30.33 -2.52
CA THR A 81 32.82 29.70 -3.78
C THR A 81 31.69 29.71 -4.81
N LEU A 82 30.43 29.56 -4.39
CA LEU A 82 29.26 29.73 -5.26
C LEU A 82 29.18 31.16 -5.81
N TRP A 83 29.33 32.17 -4.96
CA TRP A 83 29.29 33.57 -5.38
C TRP A 83 30.42 33.90 -6.37
N LEU A 84 31.65 33.48 -6.08
CA LEU A 84 32.80 33.63 -6.97
C LEU A 84 32.60 32.89 -8.31
N HIS A 85 31.98 31.71 -8.27
CA HIS A 85 31.68 30.91 -9.45
C HIS A 85 30.65 31.59 -10.36
N LEU A 86 29.59 32.17 -9.80
CA LEU A 86 28.55 32.87 -10.55
C LEU A 86 29.02 34.25 -11.03
N ASN A 87 29.78 34.97 -10.23
CA ASN A 87 30.25 36.33 -10.54
C ASN A 87 31.64 36.32 -11.22
N ARG A 88 31.79 35.50 -12.27
CA ARG A 88 32.98 35.49 -13.12
C ARG A 88 33.04 36.79 -13.94
N GLY A 89 34.25 37.27 -14.26
CA GLY A 89 34.42 38.45 -15.12
C GLY A 89 34.06 38.23 -16.60
N ASP A 90 33.69 37.00 -16.97
CA ASP A 90 33.23 36.63 -18.31
C ASP A 90 31.69 36.56 -18.35
N GLN A 91 31.09 36.63 -19.54
CA GLN A 91 29.65 36.39 -19.72
C GLN A 91 29.23 34.99 -19.26
N ASP A 92 27.93 34.78 -19.04
CA ASP A 92 27.38 33.47 -18.72
C ASP A 92 27.75 32.43 -19.79
N PRO A 93 27.98 31.16 -19.36
CA PRO A 93 28.18 30.04 -20.27
C PRO A 93 26.99 29.90 -21.23
N HIS A 94 27.22 29.30 -22.40
CA HIS A 94 26.13 29.06 -23.35
C HIS A 94 25.15 28.01 -22.84
N VAL A 95 25.63 26.95 -22.20
CA VAL A 95 24.79 25.99 -21.51
C VAL A 95 25.34 25.77 -20.10
N ARG A 96 24.45 25.85 -19.11
CA ARG A 96 24.72 25.53 -17.70
C ARG A 96 23.69 24.51 -17.20
N HIS A 97 24.17 23.39 -16.69
CA HIS A 97 23.41 22.46 -15.88
C HIS A 97 23.82 22.64 -14.43
N ALA A 98 22.85 22.79 -13.54
CA ALA A 98 23.05 22.84 -12.10
C ALA A 98 22.17 21.80 -11.40
N SER A 99 22.76 21.06 -10.47
CA SER A 99 22.08 20.09 -9.62
C SER A 99 22.31 20.46 -8.15
N PRO A 100 21.27 20.87 -7.40
CA PRO A 100 21.38 21.32 -6.01
C PRO A 100 21.26 20.15 -5.00
N LEU A 101 21.84 19.00 -5.31
CA LEU A 101 21.81 17.81 -4.44
C LEU A 101 22.39 18.13 -3.06
N SER A 102 21.54 18.15 -2.03
CA SER A 102 21.92 18.42 -0.63
C SER A 102 22.47 19.83 -0.34
N CYS A 103 22.22 20.84 -1.18
CA CYS A 103 22.70 22.20 -0.89
C CYS A 103 22.02 22.86 0.33
N SER A 104 22.60 23.95 0.85
CA SER A 104 21.94 24.77 1.88
C SER A 104 20.83 25.64 1.27
N MET A 105 19.86 26.06 2.09
CA MET A 105 18.78 26.95 1.63
C MET A 105 19.33 28.26 1.05
N ASP A 106 20.42 28.80 1.60
CA ASP A 106 21.02 30.05 1.12
C ASP A 106 21.68 29.86 -0.26
N MET A 107 22.35 28.73 -0.50
CA MET A 107 22.90 28.40 -1.81
C MET A 107 21.80 28.22 -2.85
N PHE A 108 20.73 27.52 -2.48
CA PHE A 108 19.55 27.33 -3.33
C PHE A 108 18.91 28.68 -3.71
N LYS A 109 18.70 29.56 -2.72
CA LYS A 109 18.15 30.91 -2.95
C LYS A 109 19.07 31.75 -3.82
N LEU A 110 20.39 31.68 -3.62
CA LEU A 110 21.36 32.43 -4.42
C LEU A 110 21.32 32.01 -5.89
N ILE A 111 21.35 30.70 -6.19
CA ILE A 111 21.28 30.25 -7.59
C ILE A 111 19.93 30.62 -8.22
N CYS A 112 18.83 30.52 -7.47
CA CYS A 112 17.51 30.90 -7.95
C CYS A 112 17.38 32.41 -8.22
N SER A 113 17.91 33.26 -7.34
CA SER A 113 18.02 34.70 -7.56
C SER A 113 18.91 35.02 -8.76
N TYR A 114 20.08 34.39 -8.85
CA TYR A 114 21.03 34.67 -9.93
C TYR A 114 20.44 34.32 -11.30
N HIS A 115 19.75 33.18 -11.43
CA HIS A 115 19.11 32.75 -12.68
C HIS A 115 17.68 33.23 -12.85
N GLN A 116 17.14 34.01 -11.91
CA GLN A 116 15.77 34.52 -11.92
C GLN A 116 14.72 33.39 -12.06
N VAL A 117 14.95 32.29 -11.36
CA VAL A 117 14.08 31.10 -11.38
C VAL A 117 12.68 31.49 -10.92
N ASN A 118 11.67 31.14 -11.72
CA ASN A 118 10.30 31.54 -11.43
C ASN A 118 9.80 30.90 -10.11
N PRO A 119 9.07 31.62 -9.25
CA PRO A 119 8.63 31.10 -7.95
C PRO A 119 7.75 29.84 -8.05
N SER A 120 7.06 29.64 -9.17
CA SER A 120 6.30 28.40 -9.44
C SER A 120 7.16 27.13 -9.43
N PHE A 121 8.46 27.23 -9.68
CA PHE A 121 9.38 26.10 -9.54
C PHE A 121 9.58 25.66 -8.09
N LEU A 122 9.04 26.36 -7.09
CA LEU A 122 9.08 25.92 -5.70
C LEU A 122 8.00 24.87 -5.37
N GLU A 123 6.85 24.88 -6.07
CA GLU A 123 5.82 23.84 -5.90
C GLU A 123 6.33 22.39 -6.06
N PRO A 124 7.08 22.03 -7.12
CA PRO A 124 7.64 20.70 -7.26
C PRO A 124 8.83 20.49 -6.32
N VAL A 125 9.57 21.53 -5.93
CA VAL A 125 10.68 21.43 -4.95
C VAL A 125 10.15 20.94 -3.60
N HIS A 126 8.97 21.42 -3.17
CA HIS A 126 8.34 20.97 -1.94
C HIS A 126 7.98 19.47 -1.98
N ALA A 127 7.80 18.87 -3.16
CA ALA A 127 7.55 17.42 -3.23
C ALA A 127 8.80 16.58 -2.87
N PHE A 128 9.99 17.19 -2.70
CA PHE A 128 11.22 16.50 -2.30
C PHE A 128 11.49 16.59 -0.78
N GLY A 129 12.66 16.11 -0.36
CA GLY A 129 13.10 16.10 1.03
C GLY A 129 12.89 14.78 1.74
N GLU A 130 13.31 14.71 2.99
CA GLU A 130 13.07 13.54 3.84
C GLU A 130 11.58 13.41 4.17
N GLN A 131 10.98 12.28 3.78
CA GLN A 131 9.54 12.02 3.96
C GLN A 131 9.31 10.58 4.41
N SER A 132 8.40 10.38 5.37
CA SER A 132 7.99 9.05 5.85
C SER A 132 7.04 8.33 4.88
N GLU A 133 6.19 9.11 4.20
CA GLU A 133 5.30 8.66 3.12
C GLU A 133 5.40 9.66 1.96
N PRO A 134 5.29 9.20 0.70
CA PRO A 134 5.36 10.10 -0.44
C PRO A 134 4.14 11.03 -0.44
N LEU A 135 4.37 12.30 -0.14
CA LEU A 135 3.38 13.37 -0.28
C LEU A 135 3.27 13.75 -1.77
N ASP A 136 2.21 14.47 -2.14
CA ASP A 136 2.05 15.03 -3.48
C ASP A 136 2.07 14.01 -4.63
N LEU A 137 1.59 12.78 -4.35
CA LEU A 137 1.38 11.71 -5.33
C LEU A 137 0.56 12.17 -6.54
N CYS A 138 -0.41 13.07 -6.32
CA CYS A 138 -1.30 13.61 -7.34
C CYS A 138 -0.81 14.90 -8.00
N LEU A 139 0.37 15.42 -7.63
CA LEU A 139 0.88 16.69 -8.16
C LEU A 139 1.34 16.51 -9.61
N ALA A 140 0.55 16.98 -10.58
CA ALA A 140 1.05 17.29 -11.91
C ALA A 140 1.48 18.75 -11.93
N GLN A 141 2.63 19.03 -12.55
CA GLN A 141 3.04 20.40 -12.73
C GLN A 141 3.74 20.62 -14.05
N PHE A 142 3.20 21.58 -14.78
CA PHE A 142 3.87 22.30 -15.84
C PHE A 142 3.62 23.80 -15.63
N LYS A 143 4.66 24.62 -15.78
CA LYS A 143 4.51 26.07 -15.87
C LYS A 143 5.46 26.59 -16.93
N GLY A 144 4.90 26.99 -18.07
CA GLY A 144 5.59 27.76 -19.08
C GLY A 144 5.44 29.26 -18.81
N ASN A 145 6.54 29.99 -18.90
CA ASN A 145 6.56 31.44 -18.89
C ASN A 145 7.34 31.95 -20.08
N ASP A 146 7.02 33.17 -20.44
CA ASP A 146 7.72 33.84 -21.49
C ASP A 146 7.78 35.34 -21.22
N THR A 147 8.71 36.01 -21.86
CA THR A 147 8.83 37.47 -21.86
C THR A 147 8.45 38.05 -23.24
N ARG A 148 7.67 37.32 -24.04
CA ARG A 148 7.36 37.57 -25.46
C ARG A 148 6.64 38.88 -25.70
N SER A 149 5.63 39.14 -24.85
CA SER A 149 4.72 40.30 -24.97
C SER A 149 5.14 41.48 -24.09
N CYS A 150 6.28 41.38 -23.42
CA CYS A 150 6.77 42.44 -22.54
C CYS A 150 7.22 43.65 -23.38
N PRO A 151 6.68 44.86 -23.12
CA PRO A 151 7.18 46.08 -23.76
C PRO A 151 8.70 46.22 -23.57
N ILE A 152 9.38 46.85 -24.52
CA ILE A 152 10.85 47.07 -24.46
C ILE A 152 11.26 47.71 -23.12
N GLU A 153 10.42 48.59 -22.58
CA GLU A 153 10.63 49.26 -21.28
C GLU A 153 10.62 48.30 -20.06
N SER A 154 10.01 47.12 -20.20
CA SER A 154 9.98 46.09 -19.16
C SER A 154 11.07 45.02 -19.32
N VAL A 155 11.75 44.99 -20.47
CA VAL A 155 12.89 44.10 -20.71
C VAL A 155 14.10 44.65 -19.96
N ARG A 156 14.74 43.80 -19.15
CA ARG A 156 15.95 44.14 -18.41
C ARG A 156 17.12 43.38 -19.01
N GLU A 157 17.81 44.04 -19.93
CA GLU A 157 19.04 43.50 -20.53
C GLU A 157 20.17 43.47 -19.50
N LEU A 158 20.96 42.40 -19.50
CA LEU A 158 22.18 42.29 -18.70
C LEU A 158 23.36 41.96 -19.64
N PRO A 159 23.88 42.93 -20.41
CA PRO A 159 24.90 42.69 -21.42
C PRO A 159 26.22 42.14 -20.86
N ARG A 160 26.56 42.51 -19.61
CA ARG A 160 27.75 42.00 -18.90
C ARG A 160 27.70 40.48 -18.71
N LEU A 161 26.50 39.94 -18.48
CA LEU A 161 26.26 38.49 -18.39
C LEU A 161 25.91 37.88 -19.75
N GLY A 162 25.66 38.69 -20.77
CA GLY A 162 25.20 38.23 -22.08
C GLY A 162 23.75 37.76 -22.08
N ARG A 163 22.88 38.34 -21.24
CA ARG A 163 21.44 38.05 -21.23
C ARG A 163 20.68 39.17 -21.92
N SER A 164 19.84 38.81 -22.88
CA SER A 164 19.00 39.75 -23.62
C SER A 164 17.74 40.17 -22.86
N GLY A 165 17.40 39.47 -21.77
CA GLY A 165 16.13 39.64 -21.07
C GLY A 165 14.91 39.14 -21.87
N ARG A 166 15.14 38.48 -23.02
CA ARG A 166 14.12 37.76 -23.78
C ARG A 166 14.36 36.27 -23.67
N ASP A 167 13.59 35.61 -22.83
CA ASP A 167 13.73 34.18 -22.57
C ASP A 167 12.40 33.44 -22.64
N ILE A 168 12.51 32.17 -22.96
CA ILE A 168 11.49 31.16 -22.74
C ILE A 168 11.92 30.41 -21.49
N SER A 169 11.08 30.36 -20.47
CA SER A 169 11.35 29.55 -19.29
C SER A 169 10.21 28.60 -19.01
N MET A 170 10.53 27.44 -18.45
CA MET A 170 9.52 26.49 -18.01
C MET A 170 10.00 25.68 -16.83
N SER A 171 9.05 25.21 -16.04
CA SER A 171 9.25 24.14 -15.08
C SER A 171 8.28 23.00 -15.30
N TYR A 172 8.73 21.78 -15.02
CA TYR A 172 7.88 20.60 -15.04
C TYR A 172 8.35 19.53 -14.06
N LEU A 173 7.39 18.74 -13.59
CA LEU A 173 7.59 17.57 -12.74
C LEU A 173 7.24 16.32 -13.54
N LEU A 174 8.16 15.35 -13.59
CA LEU A 174 7.95 14.06 -14.25
C LEU A 174 8.18 12.92 -13.27
N ARG A 175 7.56 11.77 -13.55
CA ARG A 175 7.76 10.53 -12.80
C ARG A 175 8.19 9.39 -13.71
N SER A 176 8.81 8.39 -13.10
CA SER A 176 9.15 7.13 -13.76
C SER A 176 9.37 6.06 -12.72
N VAL A 177 9.34 4.80 -13.14
CA VAL A 177 9.68 3.66 -12.28
C VAL A 177 11.17 3.35 -12.35
N GLU A 178 11.79 3.20 -11.19
CA GLU A 178 13.18 2.79 -11.08
C GLU A 178 13.28 1.63 -10.09
N SER A 179 14.15 0.67 -10.42
CA SER A 179 14.47 -0.43 -9.53
C SER A 179 15.63 0.01 -8.66
N SER A 180 15.42 0.01 -7.34
CA SER A 180 16.47 0.34 -6.38
C SER A 180 16.57 -0.74 -5.32
N GLU A 181 17.79 -0.94 -4.82
CA GLU A 181 18.03 -1.84 -3.71
C GLU A 181 17.36 -1.26 -2.45
N SER A 182 16.38 -1.98 -1.89
CA SER A 182 15.76 -1.58 -0.63
C SER A 182 16.75 -1.72 0.53
N ARG A 183 16.46 -1.07 1.67
CA ARG A 183 17.24 -1.23 2.93
C ARG A 183 17.45 -2.68 3.37
N ASN A 184 16.67 -3.63 2.84
CA ASN A 184 16.74 -5.05 3.16
C ASN A 184 17.54 -5.86 2.12
N GLY A 185 18.23 -5.21 1.17
CA GLY A 185 18.96 -5.88 0.08
C GLY A 185 18.08 -6.49 -1.02
N VAL A 186 16.76 -6.25 -0.95
CA VAL A 186 15.79 -6.72 -1.95
C VAL A 186 15.54 -5.59 -2.95
N TRP A 187 15.72 -5.87 -4.23
CA TRP A 187 15.40 -4.90 -5.29
C TRP A 187 13.90 -4.66 -5.34
N ALA A 188 13.49 -3.40 -5.26
CA ALA A 188 12.10 -2.99 -5.27
C ALA A 188 11.87 -1.84 -6.24
N TRP A 189 10.77 -1.93 -6.98
CA TRP A 189 10.30 -0.85 -7.83
C TRP A 189 9.82 0.33 -6.99
N GLN A 190 10.29 1.52 -7.34
CA GLN A 190 9.84 2.77 -6.75
C GLN A 190 9.49 3.76 -7.86
N ILE A 191 8.39 4.50 -7.66
CA ILE A 191 8.07 5.64 -8.50
C ILE A 191 8.94 6.80 -8.01
N ARG A 192 9.87 7.22 -8.86
CA ARG A 192 10.76 8.35 -8.61
C ARG A 192 10.25 9.56 -9.37
N GLN A 193 10.63 10.75 -8.91
CA GLN A 193 10.24 12.01 -9.53
C GLN A 193 11.46 12.87 -9.85
N VAL A 194 11.34 13.74 -10.84
CA VAL A 194 12.32 14.76 -11.20
C VAL A 194 11.62 16.09 -11.45
N ALA A 195 12.14 17.15 -10.84
CA ALA A 195 11.71 18.51 -11.15
C ALA A 195 12.79 19.18 -11.99
N ASN A 196 12.40 19.74 -13.13
CA ASN A 196 13.30 20.46 -14.01
C ASN A 196 12.79 21.88 -14.19
N TYR A 197 13.70 22.84 -14.05
CA TYR A 197 13.53 24.19 -14.54
C TYR A 197 14.50 24.43 -15.68
N HIS A 198 14.01 25.08 -16.73
CA HIS A 198 14.78 25.43 -17.90
C HIS A 198 14.50 26.89 -18.27
N SER A 199 15.55 27.63 -18.65
CA SER A 199 15.40 28.89 -19.35
C SER A 199 16.30 28.94 -20.60
N PHE A 200 15.79 29.57 -21.66
CA PHE A 200 16.45 29.70 -22.95
C PHE A 200 16.31 31.13 -23.47
N ASP A 201 17.43 31.83 -23.61
CA ASP A 201 17.50 33.17 -24.20
C ASP A 201 17.35 33.08 -25.71
N VAL A 202 16.24 33.60 -26.25
CA VAL A 202 15.90 33.47 -27.68
C VAL A 202 16.77 34.33 -28.59
N VAL A 203 17.53 35.27 -28.03
CA VAL A 203 18.44 36.14 -28.77
C VAL A 203 19.86 35.58 -28.73
N THR A 204 20.33 35.21 -27.54
CA THR A 204 21.73 34.80 -27.36
C THR A 204 21.95 33.29 -27.44
N GLY A 205 20.88 32.49 -27.43
CA GLY A 205 20.93 31.03 -27.46
C GLY A 205 21.47 30.40 -26.17
N ARG A 206 21.56 31.18 -25.08
CA ARG A 206 22.01 30.67 -23.78
C ARG A 206 20.91 29.86 -23.11
N ALA A 207 21.28 28.72 -22.55
CA ALA A 207 20.39 27.78 -21.88
C ALA A 207 20.85 27.52 -20.44
N PHE A 208 19.91 27.58 -19.51
CA PHE A 208 20.11 27.17 -18.12
C PHE A 208 19.17 26.00 -17.80
N TRP A 209 19.70 25.02 -17.09
CA TRP A 209 19.01 23.83 -16.63
C TRP A 209 19.24 23.67 -15.14
N PHE A 210 18.16 23.55 -14.39
CA PHE A 210 18.18 23.33 -12.96
C PHE A 210 17.35 22.09 -12.64
N THR A 211 18.03 21.01 -12.30
CA THR A 211 17.42 19.68 -12.15
C THR A 211 17.49 19.25 -10.70
N ILE A 212 16.35 18.83 -10.15
CA ILE A 212 16.24 18.24 -8.81
C ILE A 212 15.79 16.80 -8.99
N LYS A 213 16.71 15.87 -8.66
CA LYS A 213 16.48 14.42 -8.56
C LYS A 213 17.29 13.90 -7.37
N ALA A 214 16.89 12.78 -6.79
CA ALA A 214 17.55 12.20 -5.62
C ALA A 214 18.78 11.32 -5.95
N ASP A 215 19.16 11.23 -7.23
CA ASP A 215 20.25 10.40 -7.73
C ASP A 215 20.91 11.03 -8.97
N ASP A 216 22.03 10.47 -9.39
CA ASP A 216 22.88 11.02 -10.45
C ASP A 216 22.44 10.59 -11.87
N THR A 217 21.27 9.97 -12.03
CA THR A 217 20.83 9.40 -13.31
C THR A 217 20.80 10.45 -14.43
N PHE A 218 20.35 11.67 -14.14
CA PHE A 218 20.33 12.72 -15.15
C PHE A 218 21.71 13.30 -15.42
N GLU A 219 22.55 13.41 -14.42
CA GLU A 219 23.93 13.84 -14.60
C GLU A 219 24.65 12.92 -15.59
N ASP A 220 24.54 11.61 -15.38
CA ASP A 220 25.05 10.56 -16.26
C ASP A 220 24.48 10.64 -17.69
N ARG A 221 23.17 10.88 -17.82
CA ARG A 221 22.50 10.97 -19.13
C ARG A 221 22.96 12.17 -19.93
N ILE A 222 23.01 13.34 -19.30
CA ILE A 222 23.45 14.56 -19.98
C ILE A 222 24.94 14.42 -20.32
N LYS A 223 25.77 13.83 -19.45
CA LYS A 223 27.18 13.48 -19.74
C LYS A 223 27.33 12.59 -20.98
N LYS A 224 26.52 11.53 -21.08
CA LYS A 224 26.54 10.59 -22.22
C LYS A 224 26.02 11.20 -23.52
N THR A 225 25.05 12.11 -23.44
CA THR A 225 24.39 12.69 -24.61
C THR A 225 25.01 13.99 -25.10
N SER A 226 25.77 14.70 -24.26
CA SER A 226 26.36 15.99 -24.64
C SER A 226 27.26 15.97 -25.88
N PRO A 227 28.03 14.91 -26.20
CA PRO A 227 28.82 14.88 -27.43
C PRO A 227 27.96 14.84 -28.70
N LEU A 228 26.69 14.45 -28.56
CA LEU A 228 25.71 14.40 -29.64
C LEU A 228 24.94 15.71 -29.78
N LEU A 229 24.96 16.58 -28.76
CA LEU A 229 24.36 17.90 -28.81
C LEU A 229 25.22 18.81 -29.69
N ARG A 230 24.66 19.24 -30.83
CA ARG A 230 25.33 20.16 -31.74
C ARG A 230 25.26 21.58 -31.19
N ILE A 231 26.18 21.94 -30.29
CA ILE A 231 26.33 23.31 -29.80
C ILE A 231 27.42 24.00 -30.64
N PRO A 232 27.07 25.01 -31.46
CA PRO A 232 28.05 25.72 -32.27
C PRO A 232 29.15 26.38 -31.43
N ALA A 233 30.38 26.35 -31.92
CA ALA A 233 31.49 27.07 -31.27
C ALA A 233 31.34 28.58 -31.49
N LYS A 234 31.61 29.37 -30.43
CA LYS A 234 31.52 30.84 -30.40
C LYS A 234 32.22 31.56 -31.58
N ALA A 235 33.25 30.95 -32.17
CA ALA A 235 34.04 31.53 -33.26
C ALA A 235 33.50 31.22 -34.68
N LYS A 236 32.52 30.32 -34.83
CA LYS A 236 32.04 29.81 -36.14
C LYS A 236 30.66 30.34 -36.55
N THR A 237 29.97 31.04 -35.66
CA THR A 237 28.64 31.57 -35.91
C THR A 237 28.73 33.03 -36.31
N GLN A 238 28.16 33.41 -37.45
CA GLN A 238 27.59 34.76 -37.57
C GLN A 238 26.56 34.91 -36.44
N ASP A 239 26.41 36.10 -35.87
CA ASP A 239 25.24 36.43 -35.04
C ASP A 239 23.99 36.06 -35.86
N GLY A 240 23.34 34.91 -35.61
CA GLY A 240 22.23 34.52 -36.49
C GLY A 240 21.65 33.12 -36.43
N ASP A 241 22.36 32.04 -36.07
CA ASP A 241 21.75 30.69 -36.14
C ASP A 241 21.23 30.17 -34.79
N ILE A 242 20.30 30.93 -34.20
CA ILE A 242 19.56 30.58 -32.98
C ILE A 242 18.90 29.18 -33.10
N SER A 243 18.59 28.74 -34.33
CA SER A 243 17.95 27.44 -34.57
C SER A 243 18.77 26.26 -34.08
N LEU A 244 20.10 26.32 -34.17
CA LEU A 244 20.99 25.26 -33.69
C LEU A 244 21.03 25.19 -32.17
N TYR A 245 21.09 26.34 -31.49
CA TYR A 245 21.02 26.40 -30.02
C TYR A 245 19.65 25.94 -29.50
N LEU A 246 18.58 26.34 -30.18
CA LEU A 246 17.23 25.87 -29.88
C LEU A 246 17.13 24.35 -30.07
N GLN A 247 17.65 23.82 -31.18
CA GLN A 247 17.64 22.38 -31.44
C GLN A 247 18.42 21.61 -30.37
N ALA A 248 19.56 22.13 -29.90
CA ALA A 248 20.29 21.54 -28.79
C ALA A 248 19.47 21.55 -27.49
N SER A 249 18.79 22.67 -27.18
CA SER A 249 17.92 22.77 -25.99
C SER A 249 16.73 21.81 -26.05
N LEU A 250 16.07 21.70 -27.21
CA LEU A 250 14.97 20.77 -27.44
C LEU A 250 15.44 19.31 -27.37
N ALA A 251 16.63 19.00 -27.88
CA ALA A 251 17.23 17.67 -27.75
C ALA A 251 17.52 17.34 -26.28
N THR A 252 18.01 18.31 -25.50
CA THR A 252 18.18 18.18 -24.06
C THR A 252 16.85 17.91 -23.35
N HIS A 253 15.75 18.61 -23.70
CA HIS A 253 14.42 18.28 -23.20
C HIS A 253 14.05 16.82 -23.48
N LEU A 254 14.31 16.31 -24.69
CA LEU A 254 14.00 14.91 -25.01
C LEU A 254 14.79 13.91 -24.14
N VAL A 255 15.99 14.24 -23.67
CA VAL A 255 16.73 13.42 -22.71
C VAL A 255 15.98 13.31 -21.37
N TYR A 256 15.37 14.41 -20.91
CA TYR A 256 14.54 14.43 -19.71
C TYR A 256 13.18 13.75 -19.93
N LEU A 257 12.50 14.07 -21.03
CA LEU A 257 11.15 13.57 -21.30
C LEU A 257 11.14 12.09 -21.67
N SER A 258 12.20 11.55 -22.28
CA SER A 258 12.26 10.11 -22.59
C SER A 258 12.33 9.24 -21.32
N TRP A 259 12.86 9.77 -20.21
CA TRP A 259 12.98 9.05 -18.94
C TRP A 259 11.63 8.64 -18.35
N CYS A 260 10.55 9.42 -18.56
CA CYS A 260 9.24 9.07 -18.03
C CYS A 260 8.60 7.83 -18.68
N ASP A 261 9.12 7.34 -19.81
CA ASP A 261 8.66 6.10 -20.48
C ASP A 261 9.48 4.86 -20.10
N GLU A 262 10.55 5.03 -19.32
CA GLU A 262 11.47 3.94 -19.03
C GLU A 262 10.96 2.96 -17.98
N ASN A 263 11.45 1.72 -18.05
CA ASN A 263 11.21 0.62 -17.12
C ASN A 263 9.74 0.16 -16.92
N TRP A 264 8.73 0.92 -17.36
CA TRP A 264 7.32 0.57 -17.20
C TRP A 264 6.97 -0.82 -17.72
N ARG A 265 7.59 -1.25 -18.84
CA ARG A 265 7.39 -2.59 -19.39
C ARG A 265 7.84 -3.68 -18.41
N GLN A 266 9.03 -3.53 -17.81
CA GLN A 266 9.56 -4.52 -16.87
C GLN A 266 8.72 -4.52 -15.59
N PHE A 267 8.42 -3.33 -15.06
CA PHE A 267 7.54 -3.14 -13.91
C PHE A 267 6.16 -3.82 -14.09
N ILE A 268 5.49 -3.60 -15.23
CA ILE A 268 4.18 -4.22 -15.53
C ILE A 268 4.31 -5.74 -15.58
N ASN A 269 5.30 -6.27 -16.30
CA ASN A 269 5.48 -7.71 -16.46
C ASN A 269 5.78 -8.41 -15.12
N GLU A 270 6.61 -7.81 -14.27
CA GLU A 270 6.92 -8.36 -12.95
C GLU A 270 5.72 -8.30 -12.01
N THR A 271 4.96 -7.20 -12.05
CA THR A 271 3.70 -7.06 -11.30
C THR A 271 2.68 -8.11 -11.73
N GLU A 272 2.48 -8.30 -13.04
CA GLU A 272 1.60 -9.33 -13.57
C GLU A 272 2.07 -10.74 -13.16
N THR A 273 3.38 -11.00 -13.23
CA THR A 273 3.96 -12.30 -12.84
C THR A 273 3.74 -12.58 -11.35
N ALA A 274 3.90 -11.58 -10.49
CA ALA A 274 3.65 -11.70 -9.06
C ALA A 274 2.18 -12.00 -8.76
N ILE A 275 1.25 -11.30 -9.41
CA ILE A 275 -0.20 -11.55 -9.31
C ILE A 275 -0.53 -12.96 -9.78
N ARG A 276 -0.01 -13.36 -10.95
CA ARG A 276 -0.27 -14.68 -11.55
C ARG A 276 0.23 -15.81 -10.65
N LYS A 277 1.37 -15.65 -10.00
CA LYS A 277 1.91 -16.63 -9.04
C LYS A 277 0.96 -16.89 -7.88
N ILE A 278 0.28 -15.86 -7.38
CA ILE A 278 -0.74 -15.98 -6.32
C ILE A 278 -2.02 -16.61 -6.86
N MET A 279 -2.43 -16.25 -8.08
CA MET A 279 -3.70 -16.70 -8.66
C MET A 279 -3.67 -18.13 -9.23
N THR A 280 -2.50 -18.65 -9.61
CA THR A 280 -2.40 -19.97 -10.26
C THR A 280 -3.08 -21.10 -9.47
N PRO A 281 -2.87 -21.25 -8.14
CA PRO A 281 -3.56 -22.26 -7.34
C PRO A 281 -5.08 -22.06 -7.27
N ALA A 282 -5.55 -20.81 -7.29
CA ALA A 282 -6.98 -20.48 -7.27
C ALA A 282 -7.65 -20.84 -8.59
N SER A 283 -6.98 -20.61 -9.72
CA SER A 283 -7.47 -21.00 -11.03
C SER A 283 -7.55 -22.52 -11.19
N THR A 284 -6.59 -23.29 -10.65
CA THR A 284 -6.63 -24.76 -10.71
C THR A 284 -7.72 -25.35 -9.82
N ALA A 285 -7.89 -24.84 -8.60
CA ALA A 285 -8.93 -25.29 -7.68
C ALA A 285 -10.35 -25.16 -8.24
N ILE A 286 -10.61 -24.08 -8.97
CA ILE A 286 -11.90 -23.82 -9.60
C ILE A 286 -12.17 -24.74 -10.79
N VAL A 287 -11.13 -25.07 -11.58
CA VAL A 287 -11.29 -25.96 -12.74
C VAL A 287 -11.70 -27.37 -12.31
N ASP A 288 -11.20 -27.85 -11.17
CA ASP A 288 -11.57 -29.16 -10.64
C ASP A 288 -13.03 -29.17 -10.10
N ASP A 289 -13.50 -28.09 -9.45
CA ASP A 289 -14.89 -27.99 -8.94
C ASP A 289 -15.93 -27.65 -10.06
N LEU A 290 -15.52 -27.00 -11.17
CA LEU A 290 -16.42 -26.60 -12.27
C LEU A 290 -16.61 -27.67 -13.36
N ILE A 291 -15.77 -28.71 -13.40
CA ILE A 291 -16.01 -29.83 -14.33
C ILE A 291 -17.26 -30.63 -13.90
N ASP A 292 -17.64 -30.59 -12.61
CA ASP A 292 -18.80 -31.32 -12.10
C ASP A 292 -20.12 -30.52 -12.10
N ARG A 293 -20.10 -29.20 -12.34
CA ARG A 293 -21.33 -28.39 -12.29
C ARG A 293 -21.28 -27.16 -13.20
N GLU A 294 -21.85 -27.32 -14.40
CA GLU A 294 -22.23 -26.23 -15.33
C GLU A 294 -21.09 -25.54 -16.09
N SER A 295 -20.70 -26.19 -17.19
CA SER A 295 -20.14 -25.58 -18.38
C SER A 295 -21.00 -24.40 -18.89
N SER A 296 -20.68 -23.14 -18.54
CA SER A 296 -21.24 -21.95 -19.23
C SER A 296 -20.50 -20.60 -19.06
N PHE A 297 -19.48 -20.45 -18.21
CA PHE A 297 -18.99 -19.09 -17.87
C PHE A 297 -17.59 -18.67 -18.38
N LEU A 298 -16.80 -19.55 -19.00
CA LEU A 298 -15.42 -19.23 -19.38
C LEU A 298 -15.15 -19.29 -20.89
N SER A 299 -15.96 -18.59 -21.68
CA SER A 299 -15.52 -18.13 -23.00
C SER A 299 -15.85 -16.65 -23.21
N ALA A 300 -15.01 -15.77 -22.67
CA ALA A 300 -14.96 -14.39 -23.10
C ALA A 300 -13.52 -13.87 -23.02
N TYR A 301 -12.67 -14.34 -23.95
CA TYR A 301 -11.59 -13.47 -24.42
C TYR A 301 -12.22 -12.20 -24.98
N PRO A 302 -11.72 -11.00 -24.66
CA PRO A 302 -12.27 -9.77 -25.21
C PRO A 302 -12.03 -9.74 -26.73
N LYS A 303 -13.13 -9.77 -27.50
CA LYS A 303 -13.09 -9.41 -28.92
C LYS A 303 -12.79 -7.91 -29.02
N SER A 304 -11.89 -7.58 -29.95
CA SER A 304 -11.54 -6.23 -30.40
C SER A 304 -12.74 -5.28 -30.38
N LEU A 305 -12.65 -4.21 -29.59
CA LEU A 305 -13.56 -3.08 -29.66
C LEU A 305 -13.45 -2.46 -31.05
N ARG A 306 -14.53 -2.54 -31.83
CA ARG A 306 -14.72 -1.80 -33.08
C ARG A 306 -15.63 -0.63 -32.76
N ASP A 307 -15.18 0.56 -33.16
CA ASP A 307 -15.83 1.86 -32.99
C ASP A 307 -17.35 1.85 -33.15
N SER A 308 -18.05 2.56 -32.24
CA SER A 308 -19.29 3.24 -32.59
C SER A 308 -19.44 4.54 -31.81
N ARG A 309 -19.44 5.64 -32.56
CA ARG A 309 -19.64 7.04 -32.14
C ARG A 309 -21.07 7.27 -31.60
N ASN A 310 -21.16 7.87 -30.40
CA ASN A 310 -22.06 8.95 -29.89
C ASN A 310 -23.61 8.90 -30.08
N PRO A 311 -24.44 9.71 -29.34
CA PRO A 311 -24.25 10.45 -28.07
C PRO A 311 -25.42 10.35 -27.04
N THR A 312 -25.14 10.83 -25.81
CA THR A 312 -26.02 11.36 -24.71
C THR A 312 -27.53 11.09 -24.66
N MET A 313 -28.03 10.65 -23.49
CA MET A 313 -29.17 11.30 -22.82
C MET A 313 -29.24 11.04 -21.30
N TYR A 314 -29.69 12.09 -20.60
CA TYR A 314 -29.93 12.24 -19.17
C TYR A 314 -30.81 11.15 -18.52
N SER A 315 -30.52 10.83 -17.26
CA SER A 315 -31.53 10.37 -16.30
C SER A 315 -31.15 10.80 -14.88
N GLN A 316 -31.98 11.67 -14.31
CA GLN A 316 -31.98 12.13 -12.93
C GLN A 316 -32.69 11.12 -12.02
N SER A 317 -32.20 10.92 -10.79
CA SER A 317 -33.03 10.83 -9.58
C SER A 317 -32.14 11.04 -8.34
N LEU A 318 -32.21 12.24 -7.74
CA LEU A 318 -32.99 12.61 -6.56
C LEU A 318 -32.41 12.12 -5.23
N SER A 319 -31.42 12.87 -4.76
CA SER A 319 -31.04 13.02 -3.36
C SER A 319 -32.10 13.80 -2.58
N ARG A 320 -32.55 13.28 -1.44
CA ARG A 320 -33.34 14.03 -0.46
C ARG A 320 -32.87 13.65 0.95
N SER A 321 -32.14 14.55 1.61
CA SER A 321 -32.14 14.62 3.06
C SER A 321 -31.90 16.07 3.49
N GLY A 322 -32.88 16.62 4.19
CA GLY A 322 -32.89 17.96 4.75
C GLY A 322 -32.39 17.97 6.20
N THR A 323 -31.97 19.15 6.60
CA THR A 323 -31.14 19.49 7.76
C THR A 323 -31.90 19.60 9.09
N LEU A 324 -31.14 19.33 10.17
CA LEU A 324 -31.08 19.99 11.49
C LEU A 324 -32.30 20.03 12.45
N ALA A 325 -32.06 19.51 13.67
CA ALA A 325 -32.43 20.19 14.91
C ALA A 325 -31.49 19.77 16.06
N THR A 326 -30.96 20.77 16.75
CA THR A 326 -30.16 20.73 17.99
C THR A 326 -31.07 20.78 19.22
N THR A 327 -30.75 20.01 20.27
CA THR A 327 -30.92 20.40 21.69
C THR A 327 -29.99 19.58 22.60
N THR A 328 -29.80 20.12 23.80
CA THR A 328 -28.64 20.06 24.71
C THR A 328 -28.67 18.98 25.80
N GLU A 329 -27.46 18.55 26.18
CA GLU A 329 -26.91 18.07 27.47
C GLU A 329 -27.70 17.24 28.53
N THR A 330 -26.95 16.21 28.99
CA THR A 330 -26.73 15.69 30.37
C THR A 330 -27.61 14.63 31.05
N GLU A 331 -26.87 13.59 31.48
CA GLU A 331 -27.00 12.66 32.62
C GLU A 331 -27.75 11.31 32.53
N LYS A 332 -26.91 10.26 32.59
CA LYS A 332 -26.93 9.05 33.46
C LYS A 332 -28.01 7.96 33.31
N LYS A 333 -27.49 6.79 32.89
CA LYS A 333 -27.73 5.40 33.35
C LYS A 333 -29.12 4.77 33.13
N LYS A 334 -29.21 3.81 32.18
CA LYS A 334 -29.14 2.34 32.43
C LYS A 334 -29.48 1.52 31.15
N THR A 335 -28.56 0.61 30.82
CA THR A 335 -28.72 -0.77 30.31
C THR A 335 -29.54 -1.09 29.06
N SER A 336 -28.86 -1.75 28.11
CA SER A 336 -29.28 -2.87 27.21
C SER A 336 -28.77 -2.59 25.78
N MET A 337 -28.14 -3.46 25.01
CA MET A 337 -27.54 -4.80 25.12
C MET A 337 -26.65 -4.93 23.86
N LEU A 338 -25.67 -5.84 23.90
CA LEU A 338 -24.97 -6.44 22.76
C LEU A 338 -24.14 -5.52 21.84
N THR A 339 -22.82 -5.51 22.05
CA THR A 339 -21.81 -5.99 21.06
C THR A 339 -20.43 -5.86 21.68
N ARG A 340 -20.01 -6.87 22.46
CA ARG A 340 -18.60 -7.08 22.83
C ARG A 340 -18.38 -8.50 23.35
N MET A 341 -18.38 -9.49 22.45
CA MET A 341 -17.79 -10.80 22.70
C MET A 341 -17.12 -11.30 21.42
N ALA A 342 -15.97 -10.73 21.11
CA ALA A 342 -14.95 -11.32 20.26
C ALA A 342 -13.61 -10.87 20.84
N ASN A 343 -13.16 -11.60 21.86
CA ASN A 343 -11.78 -11.69 22.36
C ASN A 343 -11.83 -12.53 23.64
N GLY A 344 -11.71 -13.85 23.51
CA GLY A 344 -11.75 -14.73 24.66
C GLY A 344 -11.78 -16.22 24.37
N THR A 345 -11.10 -16.73 23.35
CA THR A 345 -10.91 -18.18 23.16
C THR A 345 -9.60 -18.48 22.42
N SER A 346 -8.45 -18.13 23.03
CA SER A 346 -7.15 -18.58 22.53
C SER A 346 -6.31 -19.33 23.58
N SER A 347 -6.85 -19.66 24.75
CA SER A 347 -6.10 -20.35 25.82
C SER A 347 -6.57 -21.78 26.13
N THR A 348 -7.56 -22.31 25.44
CA THR A 348 -8.06 -23.69 25.64
C THR A 348 -7.56 -24.70 24.60
N LEU A 349 -6.91 -24.25 23.51
CA LEU A 349 -6.48 -25.12 22.42
C LEU A 349 -5.18 -25.92 22.70
N SER A 350 -4.36 -25.51 23.67
CA SER A 350 -3.10 -26.21 23.97
C SER A 350 -3.23 -27.32 25.02
N SER A 351 -4.33 -27.36 25.79
CA SER A 351 -4.51 -28.41 26.82
C SER A 351 -5.04 -29.72 26.24
N TRP A 352 -5.76 -29.70 25.12
CA TRP A 352 -6.36 -30.89 24.50
C TRP A 352 -5.40 -31.68 23.60
N LEU A 353 -4.39 -31.04 23.02
CA LEU A 353 -3.40 -31.68 22.14
C LEU A 353 -2.36 -32.55 22.88
N ARG A 354 -2.46 -32.71 24.20
CA ARG A 354 -1.48 -33.45 25.03
C ARG A 354 -1.96 -34.80 25.53
N GLN A 355 -3.16 -35.23 25.16
CA GLN A 355 -3.78 -36.45 25.71
C GLN A 355 -4.06 -37.52 24.66
N GLU A 356 -3.09 -37.80 23.78
CA GLU A 356 -3.08 -39.03 23.00
C GLU A 356 -1.76 -39.77 23.15
N LYS A 357 -1.68 -40.57 24.22
CA LYS A 357 -0.85 -41.77 24.24
C LYS A 357 -1.38 -42.75 25.29
N CYS A 358 -2.46 -43.46 24.97
CA CYS A 358 -2.70 -44.75 25.58
C CYS A 358 -3.24 -45.70 24.50
N LYS A 359 -2.44 -46.73 24.21
CA LYS A 359 -2.78 -47.81 23.28
C LYS A 359 -3.80 -48.73 23.95
N GLN A 360 -4.86 -49.09 23.24
CA GLN A 360 -5.43 -50.44 23.30
C GLN A 360 -6.26 -50.73 22.04
N ALA A 361 -6.18 -52.00 21.62
CA ALA A 361 -6.55 -52.51 20.32
C ALA A 361 -8.06 -52.75 20.14
N ASP A 362 -8.49 -52.57 18.89
CA ASP A 362 -9.63 -53.10 18.11
C ASP A 362 -10.42 -54.32 18.66
N PRO A 363 -11.72 -54.49 18.32
CA PRO A 363 -12.17 -54.52 16.93
C PRO A 363 -13.56 -53.94 16.54
N GLU A 364 -13.58 -53.51 15.28
CA GLU A 364 -14.68 -53.57 14.29
C GLU A 364 -16.06 -52.99 14.65
N LEU A 365 -16.30 -51.77 14.15
CA LEU A 365 -17.58 -51.45 13.52
C LEU A 365 -17.29 -50.56 12.31
N GLY A 366 -17.72 -51.01 11.13
CA GLY A 366 -17.46 -50.34 9.86
C GLY A 366 -18.03 -48.93 9.84
N ASP A 367 -17.15 -47.96 9.61
CA ASP A 367 -17.52 -46.59 9.35
C ASP A 367 -17.24 -46.30 7.88
N GLN A 368 -18.32 -46.15 7.11
CA GLN A 368 -18.26 -45.49 5.81
C GLN A 368 -18.11 -44.00 6.09
N CYS A 369 -16.87 -43.52 6.08
CA CYS A 369 -16.60 -42.09 5.96
C CYS A 369 -16.98 -41.66 4.53
N PRO A 370 -17.79 -40.61 4.31
CA PRO A 370 -17.99 -40.08 2.97
C PRO A 370 -16.66 -39.55 2.41
N PRO A 371 -16.36 -39.77 1.13
CA PRO A 371 -15.11 -39.34 0.52
C PRO A 371 -15.14 -37.83 0.29
N GLN A 372 -14.25 -37.06 0.92
CA GLN A 372 -13.76 -35.79 0.34
C GLN A 372 -12.42 -35.30 0.96
N PRO A 373 -11.33 -36.09 0.89
CA PRO A 373 -9.99 -35.58 1.23
C PRO A 373 -9.50 -34.51 0.23
N ASP A 374 -9.87 -34.62 -1.05
CA ASP A 374 -9.28 -33.82 -2.13
C ASP A 374 -9.65 -32.32 -2.06
N THR A 375 -10.92 -32.01 -1.75
CA THR A 375 -11.42 -30.62 -1.71
C THR A 375 -10.82 -29.82 -0.53
N TRP A 376 -10.53 -30.48 0.60
CA TRP A 376 -9.95 -29.83 1.78
C TRP A 376 -8.46 -29.51 1.61
N GLU A 377 -7.71 -30.40 0.95
CA GLU A 377 -6.30 -30.15 0.63
C GLU A 377 -6.14 -28.97 -0.34
N ILE A 378 -7.05 -28.83 -1.31
CA ILE A 378 -7.11 -27.70 -2.22
C ILE A 378 -7.42 -26.40 -1.46
N LEU A 379 -8.44 -26.40 -0.59
CA LEU A 379 -8.85 -25.20 0.15
C LEU A 379 -7.82 -24.71 1.18
N ASN A 380 -6.97 -25.60 1.72
CA ASN A 380 -5.91 -25.22 2.67
C ASN A 380 -4.77 -24.41 2.04
N GLN A 381 -4.64 -24.41 0.72
CA GLN A 381 -3.62 -23.64 0.01
C GLN A 381 -3.90 -22.13 0.05
N PHE A 382 -5.16 -21.73 0.26
CA PHE A 382 -5.58 -20.33 0.26
C PHE A 382 -5.35 -19.65 1.61
N ARG A 383 -4.48 -18.64 1.64
CA ARG A 383 -4.16 -17.86 2.85
C ARG A 383 -4.63 -16.42 2.75
N PHE A 384 -4.96 -15.84 3.90
CA PHE A 384 -5.32 -14.41 4.01
C PHE A 384 -4.16 -13.48 3.60
N LYS A 385 -2.91 -13.89 3.83
CA LYS A 385 -1.71 -13.15 3.43
C LYS A 385 -1.67 -12.92 1.90
N ASP A 386 -2.11 -13.89 1.12
CA ASP A 386 -2.12 -13.79 -0.33
C ASP A 386 -3.13 -12.72 -0.78
N MET A 387 -4.30 -12.65 -0.13
CA MET A 387 -5.29 -11.60 -0.35
C MET A 387 -4.75 -10.20 -0.03
N GLN A 388 -4.07 -10.06 1.12
CA GLN A 388 -3.40 -8.80 1.47
C GLN A 388 -2.35 -8.41 0.41
N THR A 389 -1.65 -9.38 -0.14
CA THR A 389 -0.65 -9.16 -1.19
C THR A 389 -1.30 -8.73 -2.51
N LEU A 390 -2.44 -9.32 -2.88
CA LEU A 390 -3.23 -8.88 -4.05
C LEU A 390 -3.73 -7.44 -3.90
N HIS A 391 -4.27 -7.06 -2.74
CA HIS A 391 -4.66 -5.67 -2.48
C HIS A 391 -3.48 -4.70 -2.54
N LYS A 392 -2.32 -5.11 -2.01
CA LYS A 392 -1.09 -4.31 -2.14
C LYS A 392 -0.69 -4.11 -3.61
N HIS A 393 -0.82 -5.14 -4.44
CA HIS A 393 -0.59 -4.99 -5.88
C HIS A 393 -1.61 -4.05 -6.54
N SER A 394 -2.87 -4.05 -6.10
CA SER A 394 -3.89 -3.11 -6.60
C SER A 394 -3.53 -1.67 -6.27
N GLU A 395 -3.11 -1.38 -5.04
CA GLU A 395 -2.64 -0.04 -4.65
C GLU A 395 -1.44 0.41 -5.50
N ILE A 396 -0.47 -0.49 -5.72
CA ILE A 396 0.71 -0.21 -6.56
C ILE A 396 0.31 0.11 -8.00
N ILE A 397 -0.61 -0.66 -8.58
CA ILE A 397 -1.14 -0.47 -9.94
C ILE A 397 -1.88 0.87 -10.07
N GLN A 398 -2.69 1.24 -9.06
CA GLN A 398 -3.41 2.52 -9.04
C GLN A 398 -2.44 3.69 -8.96
N ARG A 399 -1.43 3.63 -8.09
CA ARG A 399 -0.40 4.67 -7.97
C ARG A 399 0.43 4.81 -9.24
N ALA A 400 0.78 3.69 -9.87
CA ALA A 400 1.47 3.68 -11.16
C ALA A 400 0.63 4.27 -12.28
N SER A 401 -0.67 3.94 -12.32
CA SER A 401 -1.62 4.51 -13.29
C SER A 401 -1.72 6.02 -13.14
N LEU A 402 -1.84 6.50 -11.90
CA LEU A 402 -1.87 7.93 -11.60
C LEU A 402 -0.58 8.63 -12.09
N ALA A 403 0.60 8.07 -11.80
CA ALA A 403 1.86 8.66 -12.26
C ALA A 403 1.91 8.82 -13.79
N LEU A 404 1.49 7.79 -14.53
CA LEU A 404 1.39 7.82 -15.99
C LEU A 404 0.40 8.89 -16.48
N GLU A 405 -0.77 9.02 -15.83
CA GLU A 405 -1.77 10.04 -16.18
C GLU A 405 -1.24 11.47 -15.99
N LEU A 406 -0.54 11.71 -14.88
CA LEU A 406 0.06 13.02 -14.59
C LEU A 406 1.14 13.37 -15.61
N ASP A 407 2.03 12.42 -15.94
CA ASP A 407 3.08 12.64 -16.93
C ASP A 407 2.51 12.89 -18.33
N ILE A 408 1.47 12.16 -18.74
CA ILE A 408 0.76 12.40 -20.01
C ILE A 408 0.25 13.84 -20.07
N GLY A 409 -0.39 14.33 -19.00
CA GLY A 409 -0.87 15.73 -18.93
C GLY A 409 0.27 16.74 -19.06
N VAL A 410 1.39 16.53 -18.37
CA VAL A 410 2.57 17.40 -18.47
C VAL A 410 3.17 17.41 -19.89
N LEU A 411 3.22 16.26 -20.57
CA LEU A 411 3.72 16.18 -21.95
C LEU A 411 2.80 16.92 -22.94
N ASP A 412 1.49 16.88 -22.71
CA ASP A 412 0.50 17.62 -23.52
C ASP A 412 0.67 19.14 -23.32
N ASP A 413 0.79 19.59 -22.08
CA ASP A 413 1.04 20.99 -21.73
C ASP A 413 2.35 21.53 -22.37
N ILE A 414 3.41 20.72 -22.39
CA ILE A 414 4.68 21.04 -23.07
C ILE A 414 4.46 21.20 -24.58
N CYS A 415 3.69 20.30 -25.20
CA CYS A 415 3.38 20.39 -26.64
C CYS A 415 2.63 21.68 -26.95
N ASP A 416 1.62 22.02 -26.17
CA ASP A 416 0.81 23.24 -26.34
C ASP A 416 1.64 24.50 -26.16
N PHE A 417 2.49 24.54 -25.14
CA PHE A 417 3.40 25.66 -24.90
C PHE A 417 4.33 25.91 -26.09
N TYR A 418 4.97 24.87 -26.63
CA TYR A 418 5.86 25.02 -27.77
C TYR A 418 5.13 25.29 -29.09
N ASN A 419 3.91 24.77 -29.29
CA ASN A 419 3.06 25.15 -30.43
C ASN A 419 2.79 26.66 -30.42
N GLN A 420 2.46 27.22 -29.25
CA GLN A 420 2.23 28.66 -29.08
C GLN A 420 3.51 29.48 -29.32
N ILE A 421 4.67 29.00 -28.85
CA ILE A 421 5.97 29.63 -29.10
C ILE A 421 6.30 29.66 -30.59
N ALA A 422 6.12 28.54 -31.30
CA ALA A 422 6.39 28.46 -32.72
C ALA A 422 5.53 29.46 -33.52
N ALA A 423 4.26 29.59 -33.16
CA ALA A 423 3.33 30.51 -33.81
C ALA A 423 3.59 32.01 -33.52
N THR A 424 4.46 32.33 -32.55
CA THR A 424 4.69 33.70 -32.09
C THR A 424 6.14 34.16 -32.31
N GLU A 425 7.08 33.63 -31.54
CA GLU A 425 8.50 34.10 -31.52
C GLU A 425 9.32 33.64 -32.73
N PHE A 426 8.96 32.47 -33.25
CA PHE A 426 9.66 31.87 -34.37
C PHE A 426 8.84 31.94 -35.66
N LEU A 427 7.76 32.73 -35.69
CA LEU A 427 6.93 32.91 -36.87
C LEU A 427 7.77 33.38 -38.05
N GLY A 428 7.78 32.59 -39.12
CA GLY A 428 8.56 32.85 -40.34
C GLY A 428 10.04 32.47 -40.24
N LYS A 429 10.51 31.92 -39.11
CA LYS A 429 11.83 31.30 -38.96
C LYS A 429 11.70 29.79 -39.18
N ALA A 430 11.64 29.38 -40.45
CA ALA A 430 11.38 28.00 -40.87
C ALA A 430 12.28 26.94 -40.18
N ALA A 431 13.55 27.25 -39.90
CA ALA A 431 14.46 26.34 -39.21
C ALA A 431 14.04 26.08 -37.75
N CYS A 432 13.63 27.12 -37.02
CA CYS A 432 13.14 27.00 -35.65
C CYS A 432 11.77 26.33 -35.59
N GLU A 433 10.85 26.71 -36.49
CA GLU A 433 9.53 26.06 -36.61
C GLU A 433 9.67 24.57 -36.92
N GLY A 434 10.59 24.21 -37.82
CA GLY A 434 10.92 22.81 -38.13
C GLY A 434 11.51 22.05 -36.93
N ALA A 435 12.42 22.69 -36.18
CA ALA A 435 12.99 22.09 -34.96
C ALA A 435 11.93 21.85 -33.89
N ILE A 436 11.04 22.82 -33.64
CA ILE A 436 9.93 22.70 -32.70
C ILE A 436 8.94 21.63 -33.17
N GLY A 437 8.58 21.61 -34.45
CA GLY A 437 7.69 20.58 -35.01
C GLY A 437 8.24 19.16 -34.87
N GLY A 438 9.55 18.99 -35.07
CA GLY A 438 10.25 17.73 -34.81
C GLY A 438 10.21 17.33 -33.35
N PHE A 439 10.52 18.27 -32.45
CA PHE A 439 10.44 18.06 -31.00
C PHE A 439 9.03 17.62 -30.55
N ILE A 440 7.99 18.35 -30.94
CA ILE A 440 6.61 18.03 -30.58
C ILE A 440 6.19 16.65 -31.11
N LYS A 441 6.66 16.26 -32.30
CA LYS A 441 6.41 14.92 -32.84
C LYS A 441 7.01 13.83 -31.95
N GLU A 442 8.24 14.02 -31.46
CA GLU A 442 8.89 13.08 -30.55
C GLU A 442 8.21 13.04 -29.18
N VAL A 443 7.82 14.19 -28.62
CA VAL A 443 7.06 14.26 -27.35
C VAL A 443 5.72 13.53 -27.48
N ARG A 444 4.97 13.73 -28.56
CA ARG A 444 3.73 12.98 -28.83
C ARG A 444 3.98 11.48 -29.01
N SER A 445 5.15 11.08 -29.51
CA SER A 445 5.53 9.68 -29.58
C SER A 445 5.73 9.08 -28.19
N ILE A 446 6.42 9.79 -27.30
CA ILE A 446 6.58 9.40 -25.89
C ILE A 446 5.21 9.28 -25.22
N MET A 447 4.35 10.30 -25.36
CA MET A 447 3.00 10.33 -24.78
C MET A 447 2.16 9.12 -25.21
N ARG A 448 2.17 8.75 -26.50
CA ARG A 448 1.47 7.55 -27.00
C ARG A 448 1.98 6.24 -26.39
N ARG A 449 3.29 6.16 -26.08
CA ARG A 449 3.85 4.99 -25.39
C ARG A 449 3.37 4.93 -23.94
N LEU A 450 3.33 6.07 -23.24
CA LEU A 450 2.75 6.16 -21.89
C LEU A 450 1.26 5.80 -21.88
N GLU A 451 0.46 6.30 -22.83
CA GLU A 451 -0.95 5.94 -22.98
C GLU A 451 -1.13 4.41 -23.13
N THR A 452 -0.24 3.78 -23.90
CA THR A 452 -0.23 2.33 -24.03
C THR A 452 0.08 1.63 -22.70
N ARG A 453 1.05 2.13 -21.92
CA ARG A 453 1.38 1.60 -20.58
C ARG A 453 0.22 1.80 -19.61
N LEU A 454 -0.44 2.95 -19.65
CA LEU A 454 -1.61 3.25 -18.83
C LEU A 454 -2.76 2.29 -19.15
N GLN A 455 -3.01 2.02 -20.43
CA GLN A 455 -4.05 1.09 -20.83
C GLN A 455 -3.73 -0.35 -20.41
N GLN A 456 -2.46 -0.76 -20.48
CA GLN A 456 -2.01 -2.06 -19.95
C GLN A 456 -2.26 -2.15 -18.44
N MET A 457 -1.92 -1.09 -17.69
CA MET A 457 -2.11 -1.02 -16.25
C MET A 457 -3.60 -1.09 -15.86
N ARG A 458 -4.47 -0.36 -16.55
CA ARG A 458 -5.93 -0.39 -16.35
C ARG A 458 -6.52 -1.78 -16.63
N CYS A 459 -6.05 -2.45 -17.67
CA CYS A 459 -6.46 -3.83 -17.95
C CYS A 459 -6.03 -4.80 -16.85
N LEU A 460 -4.81 -4.62 -16.33
CA LEU A 460 -4.31 -5.40 -15.22
C LEU A 460 -5.10 -5.13 -13.92
N ASP A 461 -5.49 -3.88 -13.65
CA ASP A 461 -6.31 -3.52 -12.50
C ASP A 461 -7.70 -4.18 -12.53
N VAL A 462 -8.39 -4.13 -13.68
CA VAL A 462 -9.69 -4.80 -13.85
C VAL A 462 -9.57 -6.29 -13.61
N THR A 463 -8.54 -6.92 -14.19
CA THR A 463 -8.28 -8.36 -14.03
C THR A 463 -7.94 -8.70 -12.57
N LEU A 464 -7.14 -7.87 -11.91
CA LEU A 464 -6.78 -8.05 -10.51
C LEU A 464 -8.00 -7.93 -9.60
N ASN A 465 -8.87 -6.95 -9.82
CA ASN A 465 -10.10 -6.78 -9.04
C ASN A 465 -11.03 -7.99 -9.18
N GLN A 466 -11.13 -8.58 -10.38
CA GLN A 466 -11.84 -9.84 -10.59
C GLN A 466 -11.18 -10.99 -9.81
N ASN A 467 -9.85 -11.10 -9.86
CA ASN A 467 -9.10 -12.12 -9.12
C ASN A 467 -9.24 -11.98 -7.60
N ILE A 468 -9.23 -10.76 -7.08
CA ILE A 468 -9.48 -10.47 -5.66
C ILE A 468 -10.86 -11.00 -5.28
N GLN A 469 -11.91 -10.64 -6.01
CA GLN A 469 -13.28 -11.13 -5.73
C GLN A 469 -13.37 -12.66 -5.78
N LEU A 470 -12.68 -13.30 -6.73
CA LEU A 470 -12.63 -14.77 -6.80
C LEU A 470 -11.93 -15.37 -5.59
N TYR A 471 -10.80 -14.80 -5.18
CA TYR A 471 -10.04 -15.26 -4.02
C TYR A 471 -10.82 -15.07 -2.71
N GLU A 472 -11.55 -13.97 -2.59
CA GLU A 472 -12.48 -13.67 -1.49
C GLU A 472 -13.55 -14.77 -1.34
N ARG A 473 -14.16 -15.17 -2.46
CA ARG A 473 -15.16 -16.26 -2.48
C ARG A 473 -14.55 -17.60 -2.07
N LEU A 474 -13.35 -17.93 -2.53
CA LEU A 474 -12.66 -19.16 -2.14
C LEU A 474 -12.32 -19.18 -0.65
N LEU A 475 -11.86 -18.05 -0.10
CA LEU A 475 -11.62 -17.92 1.35
C LEU A 475 -12.91 -18.06 2.16
N GLN A 476 -14.02 -17.50 1.67
CA GLN A 476 -15.33 -17.64 2.31
C GLN A 476 -15.82 -19.09 2.25
N GLN A 477 -15.68 -19.77 1.11
CA GLN A 477 -16.02 -21.18 0.95
C GLN A 477 -15.24 -22.05 1.93
N ARG A 478 -13.92 -21.83 2.04
CA ARG A 478 -13.09 -22.51 3.05
C ARG A 478 -13.62 -22.30 4.46
N THR A 479 -13.91 -21.06 4.83
CA THR A 479 -14.41 -20.71 6.18
C THR A 479 -15.74 -21.39 6.47
N ASN A 480 -16.64 -21.45 5.48
CA ASN A 480 -17.92 -22.14 5.58
C ASN A 480 -17.75 -23.66 5.72
N HIS A 481 -16.85 -24.29 4.96
CA HIS A 481 -16.54 -25.72 5.09
C HIS A 481 -16.00 -26.06 6.48
N ILE A 482 -15.07 -25.25 7.00
CA ILE A 482 -14.55 -25.39 8.36
C ILE A 482 -15.69 -25.31 9.38
N GLY A 483 -16.59 -24.32 9.22
CA GLY A 483 -17.76 -24.15 10.09
C GLY A 483 -18.69 -25.36 10.08
N ASN A 484 -19.00 -25.89 8.89
CA ASN A 484 -19.84 -27.09 8.73
C ASN A 484 -19.20 -28.32 9.38
N TRP A 485 -17.90 -28.53 9.14
CA TRP A 485 -17.16 -29.65 9.74
C TRP A 485 -17.12 -29.58 11.27
N PHE A 486 -16.90 -28.39 11.84
CA PHE A 486 -16.98 -28.21 13.29
C PHE A 486 -18.40 -28.46 13.84
N ALA A 487 -19.44 -28.05 13.10
CA ALA A 487 -20.81 -28.32 13.48
C ALA A 487 -21.12 -29.84 13.45
N GLU A 488 -20.60 -30.56 12.46
CA GLU A 488 -20.74 -32.01 12.34
C GLU A 488 -20.03 -32.75 13.47
N ILE A 489 -18.78 -32.39 13.78
CA ILE A 489 -18.05 -32.96 14.93
C ILE A 489 -18.75 -32.62 16.24
N ALA A 490 -19.25 -31.40 16.41
CA ALA A 490 -20.01 -31.02 17.60
C ALA A 490 -21.29 -31.86 17.73
N HIS A 491 -21.97 -32.13 16.62
CA HIS A 491 -23.15 -32.98 16.60
C HIS A 491 -22.83 -34.43 16.99
N GLU A 492 -21.77 -35.01 16.40
CA GLU A 492 -21.35 -36.38 16.71
C GLU A 492 -20.86 -36.51 18.16
N ASN A 493 -20.06 -35.56 18.66
CA ASN A 493 -19.66 -35.52 20.06
C ASN A 493 -20.87 -35.40 21.00
N THR A 494 -21.89 -34.63 20.63
CA THR A 494 -23.12 -34.52 21.42
C THR A 494 -23.88 -35.85 21.45
N LYS A 495 -23.94 -36.56 20.32
CA LYS A 495 -24.56 -37.89 20.23
C LYS A 495 -23.80 -38.93 21.06
N GLN A 496 -22.47 -38.92 21.01
CA GLN A 496 -21.65 -39.81 21.85
C GLN A 496 -21.82 -39.49 23.34
N MET A 497 -21.91 -38.20 23.71
CA MET A 497 -22.21 -37.78 25.08
C MET A 497 -23.57 -38.29 25.55
N GLN A 498 -24.60 -38.28 24.68
CA GLN A 498 -25.90 -38.87 25.01
C GLN A 498 -25.77 -40.37 25.31
N VAL A 499 -25.06 -41.12 24.46
CA VAL A 499 -24.83 -42.56 24.67
C VAL A 499 -24.07 -42.84 25.97
N ILE A 500 -23.03 -42.06 26.27
CA ILE A 500 -22.27 -42.18 27.53
C ILE A 500 -23.20 -41.87 28.71
N THR A 501 -23.97 -40.78 28.65
CA THR A 501 -24.90 -40.39 29.71
C THR A 501 -25.95 -41.47 29.96
N ASP A 502 -26.50 -42.07 28.91
CA ASP A 502 -27.47 -43.18 29.02
C ASP A 502 -26.84 -44.43 29.64
N LYS A 503 -25.60 -44.77 29.26
CA LYS A 503 -24.84 -45.88 29.88
C LYS A 503 -24.57 -45.60 31.35
N THR A 504 -24.09 -44.39 31.68
CA THR A 504 -23.85 -43.97 33.06
C THR A 504 -25.14 -43.99 33.87
N LEU A 505 -26.27 -43.55 33.30
CA LEU A 505 -27.58 -43.65 33.95
C LEU A 505 -27.96 -45.10 34.27
N LYS A 506 -27.69 -46.03 33.35
CA LYS A 506 -27.92 -47.47 33.58
C LYS A 506 -26.97 -48.06 34.64
N GLU A 507 -25.72 -47.63 34.67
CA GLU A 507 -24.76 -48.03 35.70
C GLU A 507 -25.17 -47.48 37.08
N THR A 508 -25.59 -46.22 37.16
CA THR A 508 -26.09 -45.60 38.40
C THR A 508 -27.35 -46.29 38.90
N THR A 509 -28.32 -46.61 38.02
CA THR A 509 -29.53 -47.35 38.43
C THR A 509 -29.21 -48.76 38.92
N SER A 510 -28.27 -49.47 38.27
CA SER A 510 -27.81 -50.79 38.73
C SER A 510 -27.10 -50.71 40.08
N MET A 511 -26.27 -49.68 40.29
CA MET A 511 -25.62 -49.40 41.58
C MET A 511 -26.64 -49.15 42.69
N HIS A 512 -27.70 -48.40 42.42
CA HIS A 512 -28.80 -48.19 43.36
C HIS A 512 -29.54 -49.50 43.69
N VAL A 513 -29.81 -50.37 42.71
CA VAL A 513 -30.46 -51.67 42.93
C VAL A 513 -29.61 -52.58 43.83
N ILE A 514 -28.29 -52.67 43.58
CA ILE A 514 -27.38 -53.46 44.42
C ILE A 514 -27.36 -52.92 45.85
N THR A 515 -27.29 -51.59 46.00
CA THR A 515 -27.30 -50.94 47.32
C THR A 515 -28.57 -51.27 48.10
N ILE A 516 -29.75 -51.20 47.44
CA ILE A 516 -31.03 -51.58 48.06
C ILE A 516 -31.03 -53.07 48.46
N ALA A 517 -30.54 -53.97 47.61
CA ALA A 517 -30.46 -55.39 47.97
C ALA A 517 -29.56 -55.62 49.19
N THR A 518 -28.39 -54.97 49.26
CA THR A 518 -27.50 -55.09 50.42
C THR A 518 -28.12 -54.55 51.70
N LEU A 519 -28.91 -53.46 51.63
CA LEU A 519 -29.61 -52.90 52.79
C LEU A 519 -30.64 -53.86 53.39
N VAL A 520 -31.21 -54.75 52.58
CA VAL A 520 -32.16 -55.79 53.01
C VAL A 520 -31.45 -57.01 53.58
N PHE A 521 -30.38 -57.48 52.92
CA PHE A 521 -29.71 -58.72 53.32
C PHE A 521 -28.72 -58.57 54.47
N LEU A 522 -28.12 -57.39 54.66
CA LEU A 522 -27.11 -57.16 55.69
C LEU A 522 -27.66 -57.33 57.12
N PRO A 523 -28.85 -56.79 57.48
CA PRO A 523 -29.50 -57.06 58.77
C PRO A 523 -29.83 -58.53 58.97
N ALA A 524 -30.40 -59.18 57.95
CA ALA A 524 -30.77 -60.59 58.01
C ALA A 524 -29.56 -61.50 58.21
N THR A 525 -28.46 -61.21 57.52
CA THR A 525 -27.21 -61.97 57.63
C THR A 525 -26.60 -61.76 59.00
N PHE A 526 -26.52 -60.51 59.50
CA PHE A 526 -26.01 -60.20 60.83
C PHE A 526 -26.76 -60.97 61.92
N VAL A 527 -28.10 -60.93 61.86
CA VAL A 527 -28.97 -61.64 62.81
C VAL A 527 -28.77 -63.15 62.69
N ALA A 528 -28.69 -63.71 61.48
CA ALA A 528 -28.44 -65.14 61.28
C ALA A 528 -27.08 -65.59 61.88
N THR A 529 -26.00 -64.85 61.63
CA THR A 529 -24.69 -65.12 62.26
C THR A 529 -24.72 -64.95 63.77
N PHE A 530 -25.48 -63.99 64.30
CA PHE A 530 -25.62 -63.79 65.74
C PHE A 530 -26.29 -65.01 66.40
N PHE A 531 -27.38 -65.53 65.82
CA PHE A 531 -28.04 -66.75 66.29
C PHE A 531 -27.17 -68.00 66.12
N GLN A 532 -26.33 -68.06 65.07
CA GLN A 532 -25.40 -69.16 64.84
C GLN A 532 -24.18 -69.14 65.78
N SER A 533 -23.81 -67.97 66.32
CA SER A 533 -22.63 -67.81 67.20
C SER A 533 -22.74 -68.53 68.56
N GLY A 534 -23.87 -69.16 68.85
CA GLY A 534 -24.08 -69.92 70.10
C GLY A 534 -24.36 -69.07 71.33
N VAL A 535 -24.56 -67.75 71.17
CA VAL A 535 -24.90 -66.82 72.27
C VAL A 535 -26.29 -67.11 72.89
N LEU A 536 -27.19 -67.75 72.14
CA LEU A 536 -28.47 -68.23 72.64
C LEU A 536 -28.41 -69.75 72.84
N LEU A 537 -28.25 -70.16 74.09
CA LEU A 537 -28.36 -71.57 74.50
C LEU A 537 -29.84 -71.96 74.47
N TRP A 538 -30.20 -72.80 73.50
CA TRP A 538 -31.50 -73.46 73.50
C TRP A 538 -31.52 -74.48 74.65
N LYS A 539 -32.57 -74.46 75.48
CA LYS A 539 -32.80 -75.53 76.44
C LYS A 539 -33.00 -76.84 75.65
N GLU A 540 -31.97 -77.66 75.61
CA GLU A 540 -32.05 -79.06 75.24
C GLU A 540 -32.48 -79.85 76.47
N ASP A 541 -33.79 -80.03 76.64
CA ASP A 541 -34.30 -81.09 77.49
C ASP A 541 -34.11 -82.41 76.71
N GLY A 542 -33.06 -83.19 77.03
CA GLY A 542 -32.66 -84.41 76.29
C GLY A 542 -33.52 -85.66 76.57
N PRO A 543 -33.09 -86.90 76.23
CA PRO A 543 -32.08 -87.33 75.26
C PRO A 543 -32.69 -88.10 74.05
N GLU A 544 -32.02 -87.97 72.90
CA GLU A 544 -31.98 -88.82 71.69
C GLU A 544 -33.20 -89.68 71.27
N ASP A 545 -33.85 -89.25 70.17
CA ASP A 545 -34.16 -90.16 69.07
C ASP A 545 -33.91 -89.44 67.73
N MET A 546 -32.78 -89.74 67.08
CA MET A 546 -32.40 -89.20 65.78
C MET A 546 -33.03 -90.03 64.67
N THR A 547 -34.29 -89.75 64.31
CA THR A 547 -34.87 -90.31 63.08
C THR A 547 -35.82 -89.37 62.33
N GLU A 548 -35.63 -88.04 62.34
CA GLU A 548 -36.25 -87.18 61.32
C GLU A 548 -35.33 -86.02 60.91
N ALA A 549 -35.09 -85.90 59.60
CA ALA A 549 -34.07 -85.02 59.03
C ALA A 549 -34.45 -83.51 59.01
N PHE A 550 -35.57 -83.08 59.58
CA PHE A 550 -35.95 -81.66 59.63
C PHE A 550 -36.99 -81.39 60.75
N VAL A 551 -36.56 -80.86 61.90
CA VAL A 551 -37.49 -80.40 62.96
C VAL A 551 -37.81 -78.93 62.74
N TRP A 552 -39.03 -78.64 62.27
CA TRP A 552 -39.52 -77.28 62.01
C TRP A 552 -39.91 -76.58 63.33
N LYS A 553 -38.95 -75.94 64.02
CA LYS A 553 -39.23 -75.14 65.23
C LYS A 553 -39.81 -73.77 64.85
N ARG A 554 -41.15 -73.69 64.81
CA ARG A 554 -41.91 -72.47 64.49
C ARG A 554 -41.53 -71.29 65.40
N ASP A 555 -41.26 -71.56 66.68
CA ASP A 555 -40.92 -70.52 67.66
C ASP A 555 -39.55 -69.88 67.42
N SER A 556 -38.55 -70.67 67.00
CA SER A 556 -37.22 -70.16 66.65
C SER A 556 -37.24 -69.29 65.40
N LEU A 557 -38.06 -69.67 64.41
CA LEU A 557 -38.24 -68.93 63.17
C LEU A 557 -39.02 -67.62 63.42
N MET A 558 -40.01 -67.64 64.33
CA MET A 558 -40.77 -66.45 64.69
C MET A 558 -39.95 -65.43 65.48
N LEU A 559 -39.05 -65.89 66.36
CA LEU A 559 -38.12 -65.04 67.11
C LEU A 559 -37.06 -64.41 66.19
N PHE A 560 -36.53 -65.19 65.23
CA PHE A 560 -35.66 -64.66 64.18
C PHE A 560 -36.36 -63.55 63.37
N LEU A 561 -37.61 -63.78 62.94
CA LEU A 561 -38.39 -62.77 62.20
C LEU A 561 -38.66 -61.51 63.05
N SER A 562 -38.90 -61.68 64.36
CA SER A 562 -39.20 -60.60 65.30
C SER A 562 -38.03 -59.64 65.51
N PHE A 563 -36.78 -60.11 65.43
CA PHE A 563 -35.59 -59.23 65.50
C PHE A 563 -35.17 -58.72 64.12
N CYS A 564 -35.26 -59.57 63.09
CA CYS A 564 -34.85 -59.21 61.73
C CYS A 564 -35.76 -58.14 61.10
N GLY A 565 -37.08 -58.23 61.29
CA GLY A 565 -38.06 -57.30 60.70
C GLY A 565 -37.83 -55.84 61.12
N PRO A 566 -37.80 -55.51 62.42
CA PRO A 566 -37.58 -54.14 62.89
C PRO A 566 -36.21 -53.59 62.50
N LEU A 567 -35.16 -54.42 62.54
CA LEU A 567 -33.80 -54.01 62.15
C LEU A 567 -33.74 -53.65 60.66
N THR A 568 -34.40 -54.44 59.81
CA THR A 568 -34.50 -54.17 58.36
C THR A 568 -35.37 -52.92 58.10
N ALA A 569 -36.44 -52.70 58.86
CA ALA A 569 -37.26 -51.49 58.76
C ALA A 569 -36.48 -50.22 59.19
N ALA A 570 -35.63 -50.33 60.22
CA ALA A 570 -34.78 -49.23 60.67
C ALA A 570 -33.67 -48.89 59.66
N THR A 571 -33.02 -49.89 59.05
CA THR A 571 -32.00 -49.65 58.01
C THR A 571 -32.59 -49.06 56.73
N ILE A 572 -33.75 -49.55 56.28
CA ILE A 572 -34.46 -48.99 55.13
C ILE A 572 -34.97 -47.57 55.45
N GLY A 573 -35.55 -47.37 56.63
CA GLY A 573 -36.05 -46.06 57.08
C GLY A 573 -34.95 -45.00 57.18
N GLY A 574 -33.78 -45.37 57.71
CA GLY A 574 -32.61 -44.48 57.77
C GLY A 574 -32.05 -44.13 56.39
N TRP A 575 -32.05 -45.07 55.44
CA TRP A 575 -31.62 -44.81 54.06
C TRP A 575 -32.60 -43.92 53.29
N LEU A 576 -33.91 -44.16 53.43
CA LEU A 576 -34.93 -43.30 52.82
C LEU A 576 -34.85 -41.86 53.33
N PHE A 577 -34.65 -41.69 54.65
CA PHE A 577 -34.44 -40.37 55.25
C PHE A 577 -33.22 -39.64 54.65
N MET A 578 -32.10 -40.34 54.50
CA MET A 578 -30.87 -39.82 53.85
C MET A 578 -31.02 -39.53 52.35
N CYS A 579 -31.89 -40.22 51.61
CA CYS A 579 -32.10 -39.98 50.18
C CYS A 579 -33.14 -38.87 49.88
N THR A 580 -33.95 -38.49 50.89
CA THR A 580 -35.01 -37.46 50.74
C THR A 580 -34.65 -36.08 51.30
N SER A 581 -33.56 -35.98 52.08
CA SER A 581 -32.90 -34.71 52.45
C SER A 581 -31.75 -34.42 51.52
#